data_AF-A0A2V8THT5-F1
#
_entry.id   AF-A0A2V8THT5-F1
#
_cell.length_a   1.000
_cell.length_b   1.000
_cell.length_c   1.000
_cell.angle_alpha   90.00
_cell.angle_beta   90.00
_cell.angle_gamma   90.00
#
_symmetry.space_group_name_H-M   'P 1'
#
loop_
_entity.id
_entity.type
_entity.pdbx_description
1 polymer ?
#
loop_
_entity_poly.entity_id
_entity_poly.type
_entity_poly.pdbx_seq_one_letter_code
_entity_poly.pdbx_strand_id
1 'polypeptide(L)' 'MFVSKKIFLTKGVGRHREKLNSFEMALRDAGIAHFNIVRVSSIFPP' A
#
# COMPACT_ATOMS: atom_id res chain seq x y z
N MET A 1 16.98 13.75 -9.60
CA MET A 1 16.20 13.61 -8.36
C MET A 1 14.79 13.16 -8.73
N PHE A 2 14.31 12.03 -8.20
CA PHE A 2 12.95 11.56 -8.47
C PHE A 2 12.01 12.13 -7.40
N VAL A 3 11.06 12.98 -7.82
CA VAL A 3 10.04 13.57 -6.96
C VAL A 3 8.68 13.09 -7.44
N SER A 4 7.87 12.53 -6.53
CA SER A 4 6.51 12.09 -6.83
C SER A 4 5.63 13.30 -7.19
N LYS A 5 4.88 13.19 -8.30
CA LYS A 5 3.99 14.26 -8.79
C LYS A 5 2.50 13.92 -8.70
N LYS A 6 2.18 12.68 -8.32
CA LYS A 6 0.82 12.15 -8.28
C LYS A 6 0.65 11.30 -7.02
N ILE A 7 -0.56 11.33 -6.48
CA ILE A 7 -0.99 10.51 -5.36
C ILE A 7 -2.41 10.01 -5.62
N PHE A 8 -2.71 8.82 -5.11
CA PHE A 8 -4.07 8.30 -5.01
C PHE A 8 -4.23 7.62 -3.64
N LEU A 9 -5.46 7.56 -3.16
CA LEU A 9 -5.81 6.87 -1.92
C LEU A 9 -6.46 5.53 -2.27
N THR A 10 -6.05 4.49 -1.56
CA THR A 10 -6.69 3.17 -1.63
C THR A 10 -6.84 2.61 -0.22
N LYS A 11 -7.77 1.67 -0.05
CA LYS A 11 -7.98 0.92 1.18
C LYS A 11 -8.34 -0.51 0.82
N GLY A 12 -8.01 -1.45 1.71
CA GLY A 12 -8.40 -2.84 1.56
C GLY A 12 -8.44 -3.56 2.89
N VAL A 13 -9.17 -4.66 2.94
CA VAL A 13 -9.32 -5.50 4.15
C VAL A 13 -8.93 -6.94 3.81
N GLY A 14 -8.08 -7.54 4.64
CA GLY A 14 -7.71 -8.94 4.54
C GLY A 14 -7.96 -9.68 5.85
N ARG A 15 -8.61 -10.84 5.78
CA ARG A 15 -8.94 -11.66 6.95
C ARG A 15 -8.22 -12.99 6.86
N HIS A 16 -7.23 -13.20 7.72
CA HIS A 16 -6.54 -14.47 7.87
C HIS A 16 -6.11 -14.65 9.32
N ARG A 17 -5.87 -15.91 9.72
CA ARG A 17 -5.29 -16.21 11.03
C ARG A 17 -3.87 -15.66 11.16
N GLU A 18 -3.05 -15.90 10.13
CA GLU A 18 -1.69 -15.39 10.04
C GLU A 18 -1.63 -13.92 9.62
N LYS A 19 -0.87 -13.12 10.36
CA LYS A 19 -0.71 -11.68 10.13
C LYS A 19 -0.20 -11.37 8.72
N LEU A 20 0.81 -12.09 8.24
CA LEU A 20 1.42 -11.82 6.93
C LEU A 20 0.40 -12.03 5.79
N ASN A 21 -0.34 -13.13 5.83
CA ASN A 21 -1.36 -13.44 4.83
C ASN A 21 -2.55 -12.48 4.93
N SER A 22 -2.95 -12.06 6.14
CA SER A 22 -3.99 -11.04 6.31
C SER A 22 -3.56 -9.71 5.68
N PHE A 23 -2.29 -9.34 5.80
CA PHE A 23 -1.72 -8.15 5.18
C PHE A 23 -1.67 -8.26 3.65
N GLU A 24 -1.18 -9.39 3.12
CA GLU A 24 -1.16 -9.64 1.67
C GLU A 24 -2.57 -9.57 1.04
N MET A 25 -3.58 -10.16 1.68
CA MET A 25 -4.96 -10.06 1.20
C MET A 25 -5.50 -8.63 1.25
N ALA A 26 -5.16 -7.85 2.27
CA ALA A 26 -5.54 -6.44 2.33
C ALA A 26 -4.92 -5.64 1.16
N LEU A 27 -3.68 -5.95 0.77
CA LEU A 27 -3.04 -5.33 -0.39
C LEU A 27 -3.69 -5.74 -1.71
N ARG A 28 -4.17 -7.00 -1.81
CA ARG A 28 -4.90 -7.49 -3.00
C ARG A 28 -6.24 -6.78 -3.15
N ASP A 29 -7.00 -6.68 -2.06
CA ASP A 29 -8.27 -5.95 -2.01
C ASP A 29 -8.08 -4.46 -2.33
N ALA A 30 -6.99 -3.86 -1.85
CA ALA A 30 -6.59 -2.49 -2.18
C ALA A 30 -6.08 -2.29 -3.63
N GLY A 31 -5.95 -3.36 -4.43
CA GLY A 31 -5.50 -3.31 -5.82
C GLY A 31 -4.02 -3.01 -6.03
N ILE A 32 -3.19 -3.06 -4.98
CA ILE A 32 -1.77 -2.65 -5.03
C ILE A 32 -0.77 -3.78 -4.70
N ALA A 33 -1.25 -5.02 -4.50
CA ALA A 33 -0.41 -6.16 -4.13
C ALA A 33 0.71 -6.51 -5.13
N HIS A 34 0.61 -6.05 -6.39
CA HIS A 34 1.60 -6.32 -7.43
C HIS A 34 2.80 -5.36 -7.40
N PHE A 35 2.80 -4.38 -6.49
CA PHE A 35 3.91 -3.44 -6.31
C PHE A 35 4.74 -3.75 -5.07
N ASN A 36 6.02 -3.35 -5.11
CA ASN A 36 6.84 -3.29 -3.91
C ASN A 36 6.47 -2.03 -3.10
N ILE A 37 6.14 -2.21 -1.83
CA ILE A 37 5.71 -1.12 -0.95
C ILE A 37 6.90 -0.58 -0.17
N VAL A 38 7.18 0.72 -0.33
CA VAL A 38 8.15 1.46 0.47
C VAL A 38 7.40 2.31 1.47
N ARG A 39 7.67 2.12 2.77
CA ARG A 39 7.13 3.00 3.82
C ARG A 39 7.82 4.36 3.78
N VAL A 40 7.03 5.42 3.79
CA VAL A 40 7.51 6.81 3.79
C VAL A 40 6.90 7.59 4.95
N SER A 41 7.48 8.73 5.30
CA SER A 41 7.03 9.61 6.40
C SER A 41 5.70 10.34 6.17
N SER A 42 4.95 9.96 5.14
CA SER A 42 3.64 10.56 4.77
C SER A 42 3.71 12.07 4.42
N ILE A 43 4.78 12.50 3.75
CA ILE A 43 4.94 13.87 3.24
C ILE A 43 4.75 13.85 1.72
N PHE A 44 3.79 14.64 1.20
CA PHE A 44 3.63 14.85 -0.23
C PHE A 44 4.46 16.08 -0.65
N PRO A 45 5.40 15.94 -1.62
CA PRO A 45 6.20 17.07 -2.10
C PRO A 45 5.34 18.19 -2.72
N PRO A 46 5.81 19.45 -2.68
CA PRO A 46 5.12 20.59 -3.28
C PRO A 46 5.06 20.54 -4.81
#